data_AF-A0A2H0BC08-F1
#
_entry.id   AF-A0A2H0BC08-F1
#
_cell.length_a   1.000
_cell.length_b   1.000
_cell.length_c   1.000
_cell.angle_alpha   90.00
_cell.angle_beta   90.00
_cell.angle_gamma   90.00
#
_symmetry.space_group_name_H-M   'P 1'
#
loop_
_entity.id
_entity.type
_entity.pdbx_description
1 polymer ?
#
loop_
_entity_poly.entity_id
_entity_poly.type
_entity_poly.pdbx_seq_one_letter_code
_entity_poly.pdbx_strand_id
1 'polypeptide(L)'
;MCVRINKHILKFIANIIKFATILKFREYKFSKTFIVILTLFFHLKRLISDVFSCLFDSEGVISLLICHPSLVVKFWVAAQDPLYPAEHYSVMVSTTNTNPASFTEVFNETLSDTLYHKITVPLATYNGQSIYIAIRHWNVTDMFYMSLDEFAVDYTTGIKENVESTISVYPNPAFNTLYVSNTKNPIVTIYNNLGEVVLSTNKKAVDVSALSQGLYIVKVIDNNETYTKQINIL
;
A
#
# COMPACT_ATOMS: atom_id res chain seq x y z
N MET A 1 6.80 -11.58 -9.58
CA MET A 1 7.76 -11.71 -10.71
C MET A 1 9.07 -11.06 -10.28
N CYS A 2 10.12 -11.84 -9.99
CA CYS A 2 11.39 -11.33 -9.47
C CYS A 2 12.23 -10.78 -10.63
N VAL A 3 12.34 -9.46 -10.76
CA VAL A 3 13.19 -8.82 -11.76
C VAL A 3 14.61 -8.73 -11.22
N ARG A 4 15.53 -9.49 -11.82
CA ARG A 4 16.95 -9.48 -11.48
C ARG A 4 17.60 -8.19 -12.01
N ILE A 5 17.79 -7.20 -11.13
CA ILE A 5 18.42 -5.92 -11.53
C ILE A 5 19.93 -6.12 -11.70
N ASN A 6 20.44 -5.70 -12.87
CA ASN A 6 21.83 -5.86 -13.29
C ASN A 6 22.79 -5.09 -12.36
N LYS A 7 23.89 -5.74 -11.97
CA LYS A 7 24.95 -5.22 -11.06
C LYS A 7 25.56 -3.87 -11.54
N HIS A 8 25.46 -3.56 -12.83
CA HIS A 8 25.87 -2.26 -13.38
C HIS A 8 24.93 -1.10 -13.01
N ILE A 9 23.63 -1.37 -12.84
CA ILE A 9 22.63 -0.37 -12.42
C ILE A 9 22.86 0.02 -10.95
N LEU A 10 23.22 -0.95 -10.10
CA LEU A 10 23.58 -0.70 -8.70
C LEU A 10 24.80 0.24 -8.55
N LYS A 11 25.83 0.06 -9.39
CA LYS A 11 27.02 0.94 -9.40
C LYS A 11 26.69 2.35 -9.88
N PHE A 12 25.76 2.50 -10.83
CA PHE A 12 25.32 3.79 -11.33
C PHE A 12 24.53 4.57 -10.27
N ILE A 13 23.64 3.88 -9.55
CA ILE A 13 22.87 4.46 -8.43
C ILE A 13 23.80 4.88 -7.28
N ALA A 14 24.79 4.05 -6.93
CA ALA A 14 25.76 4.39 -5.88
C ALA A 14 26.60 5.65 -6.20
N ASN A 15 26.99 5.84 -7.46
CA ASN A 15 27.72 7.02 -7.89
C ASN A 15 26.85 8.29 -7.89
N ILE A 16 25.56 8.18 -8.22
CA ILE A 16 24.60 9.29 -8.13
C ILE A 16 24.38 9.72 -6.68
N ILE A 17 24.30 8.77 -5.75
CA ILE A 17 24.14 9.05 -4.32
C ILE A 17 25.39 9.76 -3.78
N LYS A 18 26.60 9.32 -4.16
CA LYS A 18 27.86 9.98 -3.79
C LYS A 18 27.93 11.42 -4.33
N PHE A 19 27.41 11.66 -5.53
CA PHE A 19 27.35 13.00 -6.14
C PHE A 19 26.33 13.91 -5.43
N ALA A 20 25.22 13.35 -4.96
CA ALA A 20 24.20 14.09 -4.21
C ALA A 20 24.67 14.48 -2.79
N THR A 21 25.51 13.68 -2.14
CA THR A 21 26.08 14.02 -0.82
C THR A 21 27.08 15.20 -0.90
N ILE A 22 27.77 15.37 -2.02
CA ILE A 22 28.75 16.46 -2.23
C ILE A 22 28.07 17.83 -2.42
N LEU A 23 26.80 17.88 -2.85
CA LEU A 23 26.09 19.13 -3.15
C LEU A 23 25.44 19.81 -1.94
N LYS A 24 25.60 19.30 -0.71
CA LYS A 24 24.98 19.88 0.50
C LYS A 24 25.73 21.08 1.11
N PHE A 25 26.73 21.67 0.45
CA PHE A 25 27.42 22.86 0.94
C PHE A 25 27.68 23.90 -0.16
N ARG A 26 26.72 24.82 -0.36
CA ARG A 26 26.90 26.27 -0.65
C ARG A 26 25.57 26.84 -1.15
N GLU A 27 24.96 27.72 -0.36
CA GLU A 27 23.87 28.57 -0.83
C GLU A 27 24.38 29.52 -1.93
N TYR A 28 23.82 29.44 -3.14
CA TYR A 28 23.94 30.50 -4.15
C TYR A 28 22.65 30.65 -4.96
N LYS A 29 22.35 31.92 -5.28
CA LYS A 29 21.16 32.52 -5.92
C LYS A 29 20.55 31.71 -7.09
N PHE A 30 19.22 31.62 -7.06
CA PHE A 30 18.36 30.80 -7.94
C PHE A 30 18.15 31.37 -9.36
N SER A 31 18.22 30.50 -10.38
CA SER A 31 17.71 30.70 -11.75
C SER A 31 16.56 29.71 -12.04
N LYS A 32 15.57 30.14 -12.85
CA LYS A 32 14.30 29.43 -13.14
C LYS A 32 14.47 28.00 -13.67
N THR A 33 15.63 27.64 -14.21
CA THR A 33 15.94 26.27 -14.68
C THR A 33 16.06 25.25 -13.54
N PHE A 34 16.36 25.70 -12.31
CA PHE A 34 16.55 24.82 -11.15
C PHE A 34 15.22 24.30 -10.56
N ILE A 35 14.11 25.03 -10.78
CA ILE A 35 12.78 24.65 -10.27
C ILE A 35 12.21 23.44 -11.05
N VAL A 36 12.50 23.33 -12.35
CA VAL A 36 12.05 22.19 -13.17
C VAL A 36 12.77 20.91 -12.75
N ILE A 37 14.07 20.99 -12.44
CA ILE A 37 14.87 19.86 -11.95
C ILE A 37 14.39 19.42 -10.55
N LEU A 38 14.03 20.38 -9.67
CA LEU A 38 13.49 20.07 -8.35
C LEU A 38 12.12 19.38 -8.43
N THR A 39 11.28 19.76 -9.40
CA THR A 39 9.94 19.17 -9.57
C THR A 39 10.01 17.76 -10.15
N LEU A 40 10.92 17.49 -11.09
CA LEU A 40 11.21 16.13 -11.56
C LEU A 40 11.84 15.25 -10.47
N PHE A 41 12.66 15.82 -9.58
CA PHE A 41 13.20 15.12 -8.41
C PHE A 41 12.12 14.75 -7.38
N PHE A 42 11.07 15.58 -7.23
CA PHE A 42 9.93 15.28 -6.36
C PHE A 42 9.03 14.18 -6.91
N HIS A 43 8.84 14.12 -8.24
CA HIS A 43 8.05 13.05 -8.86
C HIS A 43 8.77 11.70 -8.86
N LEU A 44 10.10 11.69 -8.98
CA LEU A 44 10.89 10.45 -8.92
C LEU A 44 11.06 9.91 -7.48
N LYS A 45 11.03 10.80 -6.46
CA LYS A 45 11.03 10.39 -5.04
C LYS A 45 9.78 9.61 -4.63
N ARG A 46 8.63 9.91 -5.24
CA ARG A 46 7.34 9.29 -4.89
C ARG A 46 7.24 7.80 -5.27
N LEU A 47 8.13 7.29 -6.12
CA LEU A 47 8.15 5.89 -6.53
C LEU A 47 9.22 5.05 -5.81
N ILE A 48 10.08 5.65 -4.98
CA ILE A 48 11.16 4.95 -4.27
C ILE A 48 11.11 5.17 -2.74
N SER A 49 10.29 6.09 -2.22
CA SER A 49 10.19 6.30 -0.76
C SER A 49 9.40 5.23 0.00
N ASP A 50 8.53 4.47 -0.68
CA ASP A 50 7.55 3.64 0.02
C ASP A 50 8.07 2.25 0.38
N VAL A 51 9.32 1.92 0.02
CA VAL A 51 9.83 0.56 0.19
C VAL A 51 11.09 0.44 1.04
N PHE A 52 12.07 1.35 1.03
CA PHE A 52 13.21 1.24 1.95
C PHE A 52 13.99 2.56 2.06
N SER A 53 13.95 3.22 3.21
CA SER A 53 15.03 4.12 3.63
C SER A 53 15.82 3.45 4.75
N CYS A 54 16.67 2.48 4.39
CA CYS A 54 17.74 2.05 5.29
C CYS A 54 18.74 3.21 5.41
N LEU A 55 18.77 3.88 6.55
CA LEU A 55 19.89 4.76 6.91
C LEU A 55 20.92 3.89 7.64
N PHE A 56 22.09 3.73 7.03
CA PHE A 56 23.24 3.18 7.73
C PHE A 56 23.66 4.18 8.80
N ASP A 57 23.58 3.79 10.07
CA ASP A 57 24.29 4.47 11.14
C ASP A 57 25.77 4.04 11.15
N SER A 58 26.62 4.84 11.80
CA SER A 58 28.08 4.71 11.79
C SER A 58 28.61 3.42 12.41
N GLU A 59 27.74 2.60 12.99
CA GLU A 59 28.07 1.31 13.63
C GLU A 59 27.62 0.10 12.80
N GLY A 60 27.06 0.31 11.60
CA GLY A 60 26.65 -0.77 10.70
C GLY A 60 25.38 -1.50 11.15
N VAL A 61 24.54 -0.86 11.98
CA VAL A 61 23.26 -1.40 12.39
C VAL A 61 22.22 -1.05 11.31
N ILE A 62 21.45 -2.05 10.88
CA ILE A 62 20.35 -1.82 9.95
C ILE A 62 19.21 -1.21 10.77
N SER A 63 19.15 0.11 10.85
CA SER A 63 17.98 0.81 11.38
C SER A 63 16.86 0.76 10.33
N LEU A 64 15.90 -0.13 10.56
CA LEU A 64 14.81 -0.36 9.64
C LEU A 64 13.70 0.67 9.93
N LEU A 65 13.70 1.78 9.19
CA LEU A 65 12.60 2.75 9.21
C LEU A 65 11.39 2.13 8.49
N ILE A 66 10.54 1.39 9.19
CA ILE A 66 9.29 0.85 8.62
C ILE A 66 8.17 1.86 8.85
N CYS A 67 7.72 2.51 7.77
CA CYS A 67 6.57 3.41 7.80
C CYS A 67 5.41 2.75 7.06
N HIS A 68 4.64 1.90 7.75
CA HIS A 68 3.48 1.28 7.11
C HIS A 68 2.31 1.08 8.10
N PRO A 69 1.10 1.61 7.81
CA PRO A 69 0.00 1.66 8.77
C PRO A 69 -0.56 0.32 9.23
N SER A 70 -0.23 -0.76 8.52
CA SER A 70 -0.57 -2.14 8.88
C SER A 70 0.65 -2.91 9.40
N LEU A 71 1.65 -2.24 9.98
CA LEU A 71 2.84 -2.90 10.52
C LEU A 71 2.45 -3.84 11.66
N VAL A 72 2.94 -5.06 11.59
CA VAL A 72 2.69 -6.12 12.57
C VAL A 72 3.98 -6.91 12.81
N VAL A 73 4.18 -7.37 14.04
CA VAL A 73 5.14 -8.43 14.35
C VAL A 73 4.39 -9.75 14.49
N LYS A 74 4.94 -10.81 13.91
CA LYS A 74 4.37 -12.15 13.91
C LYS A 74 5.44 -13.17 14.28
N PHE A 75 5.05 -14.18 15.04
CA PHE A 75 5.90 -15.32 15.37
C PHE A 75 5.01 -16.47 15.86
N TRP A 76 5.52 -17.69 15.82
CA TRP A 76 4.92 -18.83 16.50
C TRP A 76 5.55 -19.02 17.86
N VAL A 77 4.74 -19.43 18.84
CA VAL A 77 5.17 -19.70 20.21
C VAL A 77 4.49 -20.95 20.73
N ALA A 78 5.19 -21.71 21.56
CA ALA A 78 4.67 -22.87 22.29
C ALA A 78 5.50 -23.11 23.56
N ALA A 79 4.89 -23.75 24.56
CA ALA A 79 5.67 -24.32 25.65
C ALA A 79 6.27 -25.67 25.20
N GLN A 80 7.42 -26.02 25.76
CA GLN A 80 8.13 -27.23 25.36
C GLN A 80 7.62 -28.49 26.10
N ASP A 81 7.12 -28.34 27.33
CA ASP A 81 6.71 -29.44 28.20
C ASP A 81 5.22 -29.33 28.57
N PRO A 82 4.41 -30.40 28.37
CA PRO A 82 2.97 -30.36 28.65
C PRO A 82 2.62 -30.38 30.14
N LEU A 83 3.55 -30.77 31.02
CA LEU A 83 3.37 -30.76 32.48
C LEU A 83 3.77 -29.42 33.09
N TYR A 84 4.65 -28.67 32.40
CA TYR A 84 5.15 -27.37 32.84
C TYR A 84 5.01 -26.28 31.75
N PRO A 85 3.79 -26.04 31.23
CA PRO A 85 3.61 -25.18 30.07
C PRO A 85 3.51 -23.68 30.40
N ALA A 86 3.50 -23.30 31.68
CA ALA A 86 3.10 -21.96 32.12
C ALA A 86 4.19 -20.88 31.96
N GLU A 87 4.92 -20.88 30.85
CA GLU A 87 5.90 -19.84 30.50
C GLU A 87 5.21 -18.50 30.27
N HIS A 88 5.75 -17.42 30.85
CA HIS A 88 5.19 -16.07 30.72
C HIS A 88 6.15 -15.16 29.97
N TYR A 89 5.64 -14.49 28.94
CA TYR A 89 6.45 -13.61 28.10
C TYR A 89 5.68 -12.38 27.63
N SER A 90 6.45 -11.37 27.22
CA SER A 90 5.94 -10.13 26.64
C SER A 90 6.61 -9.78 25.34
N VAL A 91 5.86 -9.15 24.43
CA VAL A 91 6.41 -8.38 23.31
C VAL A 91 6.58 -6.95 23.76
N MET A 92 7.78 -6.43 23.51
CA MET A 92 8.24 -5.14 23.99
C MET A 92 8.70 -4.29 22.82
N VAL A 93 8.47 -2.97 22.87
CA VAL A 93 8.91 -2.01 21.85
C VAL A 93 9.66 -0.84 22.49
N SER A 94 10.79 -0.46 21.91
CA SER A 94 11.55 0.76 22.24
C SER A 94 11.68 1.64 21.01
N THR A 95 11.50 2.95 21.16
CA THR A 95 11.65 3.95 20.10
C THR A 95 13.00 4.68 20.15
N THR A 96 13.88 4.30 21.09
CA THR A 96 15.11 5.08 21.39
C THR A 96 16.37 4.25 21.27
N ASN A 97 16.51 3.18 22.06
CA ASN A 97 17.72 2.37 22.13
C ASN A 97 17.41 0.94 22.63
N THR A 98 18.45 0.11 22.77
CA THR A 98 18.36 -1.30 23.15
C THR A 98 18.54 -1.58 24.65
N ASN A 99 18.59 -0.56 25.51
CA ASN A 99 18.61 -0.73 26.96
C ASN A 99 17.26 -1.31 27.43
N PRO A 100 17.23 -2.40 28.23
CA PRO A 100 15.99 -2.98 28.75
C PRO A 100 15.00 -1.98 29.37
N ALA A 101 15.49 -0.92 30.02
CA ALA A 101 14.63 0.10 30.64
C ALA A 101 13.91 1.02 29.64
N SER A 102 14.35 1.05 28.37
CA SER A 102 13.75 1.87 27.31
C SER A 102 12.61 1.17 26.58
N PHE A 103 12.33 -0.09 26.91
CA PHE A 103 11.27 -0.88 26.30
C PHE A 103 9.94 -0.74 27.04
N THR A 104 8.87 -0.53 26.28
CA THR A 104 7.49 -0.50 26.76
C THR A 104 6.75 -1.74 26.28
N GLU A 105 5.95 -2.34 27.16
CA GLU A 105 5.20 -3.55 26.85
C GLU A 105 4.04 -3.24 25.90
N VAL A 106 3.87 -4.07 24.86
CA VAL A 106 2.77 -3.95 23.89
C VAL A 106 1.86 -5.18 23.86
N PHE A 107 2.34 -6.31 24.38
CA PHE A 107 1.60 -7.56 24.49
C PHE A 107 2.25 -8.46 25.54
N ASN A 108 1.46 -9.27 26.24
CA ASN A 108 1.95 -10.36 27.08
C ASN A 108 0.95 -11.52 27.08
N GLU A 109 1.45 -12.72 27.35
CA GLU A 109 0.62 -13.89 27.65
C GLU A 109 1.37 -14.91 28.52
N THR A 110 0.62 -15.84 29.11
CA THR A 110 1.16 -17.06 29.72
C THR A 110 0.71 -18.24 28.88
N LEU A 111 1.66 -19.08 28.46
CA LEU A 111 1.38 -20.28 27.69
C LEU A 111 0.63 -21.31 28.54
N SER A 112 -0.14 -22.18 27.89
CA SER A 112 -0.98 -23.17 28.59
C SER A 112 -0.88 -24.59 28.03
N ASP A 113 -0.23 -24.76 26.87
CA ASP A 113 -0.01 -26.05 26.24
C ASP A 113 1.25 -26.01 25.35
N THR A 114 1.54 -27.14 24.70
CA THR A 114 2.70 -27.32 23.82
C THR A 114 2.38 -27.16 22.33
N LEU A 115 1.19 -26.66 22.00
CA LEU A 115 0.77 -26.47 20.62
C LEU A 115 1.24 -25.09 20.16
N TYR A 116 1.94 -25.06 19.03
CA TYR A 116 2.33 -23.80 18.42
C TYR A 116 1.10 -23.03 17.96
N HIS A 117 0.92 -21.82 18.49
CA HIS A 117 -0.01 -20.83 17.95
C HIS A 117 0.74 -19.60 17.47
N LYS A 118 0.11 -18.89 16.53
CA LYS A 118 0.68 -17.71 15.90
C LYS A 118 0.24 -16.46 16.64
N ILE A 119 1.22 -15.66 17.02
CA ILE A 119 1.03 -14.33 17.59
C ILE A 119 1.10 -13.30 16.47
N THR A 120 0.24 -12.30 16.55
CA THR A 120 0.26 -11.14 15.65
C THR A 120 -0.03 -9.90 16.46
N VAL A 121 0.98 -9.07 16.66
CA VAL A 121 0.86 -7.83 17.43
C VAL A 121 0.90 -6.63 16.46
N PRO A 122 -0.16 -5.80 16.42
CA PRO A 122 -0.17 -4.59 15.62
C PRO A 122 0.77 -3.54 16.22
N LEU A 123 1.58 -2.94 15.36
CA LEU A 123 2.57 -1.91 15.70
C LEU A 123 2.25 -0.56 15.02
N ALA A 124 1.00 -0.35 14.60
CA ALA A 124 0.56 0.85 13.88
C ALA A 124 0.83 2.16 14.66
N THR A 125 0.88 2.12 15.99
CA THR A 125 1.23 3.27 16.85
C THR A 125 2.64 3.82 16.57
N TYR A 126 3.53 2.98 16.04
CA TYR A 126 4.94 3.31 15.81
C TYR A 126 5.25 3.64 14.35
N ASN A 127 4.23 3.88 13.51
CA ASN A 127 4.42 4.22 12.10
C ASN A 127 5.37 5.39 11.91
N GLY A 128 6.36 5.19 11.03
CA GLY A 128 7.32 6.25 10.68
C GLY A 128 8.34 6.53 11.76
N GLN A 129 8.38 5.72 12.84
CA GLN A 129 9.41 5.76 13.86
C GLN A 129 10.40 4.60 13.65
N SER A 130 11.66 4.83 13.98
CA SER A 130 12.61 3.72 14.15
C SER A 130 12.34 3.05 15.49
N ILE A 131 12.12 1.73 15.46
CA ILE A 131 11.82 0.95 16.67
C ILE A 131 12.73 -0.26 16.81
N TYR A 132 12.88 -0.69 18.06
CA TYR A 132 13.46 -1.97 18.45
C TYR A 132 12.36 -2.83 19.05
N ILE A 133 12.33 -4.12 18.70
CA ILE A 133 11.35 -5.09 19.20
C ILE A 133 12.11 -6.13 20.01
N ALA A 134 11.57 -6.52 21.16
CA ALA A 134 12.11 -7.60 21.99
C ALA A 134 10.99 -8.55 22.43
N ILE A 135 11.32 -9.83 22.55
CA ILE A 135 10.50 -10.82 23.24
C ILE A 135 11.18 -11.07 24.59
N ARG A 136 10.47 -10.80 25.68
CA ARG A 136 10.98 -10.88 27.05
C ARG A 136 10.27 -12.00 27.80
N HIS A 137 11.01 -12.99 28.26
CA HIS A 137 10.54 -13.99 29.21
C HIS A 137 10.71 -13.49 30.65
N TRP A 138 9.66 -13.47 31.47
CA TRP A 138 9.72 -12.88 32.83
C TRP A 138 8.56 -13.33 33.73
N ASN A 139 8.65 -13.05 35.04
CA ASN A 139 7.61 -13.34 36.04
C ASN A 139 7.09 -14.78 36.04
N VAL A 140 8.00 -15.70 35.76
CA VAL A 140 7.78 -17.14 35.83
C VAL A 140 9.06 -17.78 36.36
N THR A 141 8.87 -18.83 37.15
CA THR A 141 9.92 -19.66 37.70
C THR A 141 9.43 -21.10 37.71
N ASP A 142 10.35 -22.07 37.62
CA ASP A 142 10.05 -23.50 37.76
C ASP A 142 9.11 -24.07 36.67
N MET A 143 9.16 -23.46 35.48
CA MET A 143 8.65 -24.05 34.23
C MET A 143 9.83 -24.64 33.42
N PHE A 144 9.61 -25.03 32.16
CA PHE A 144 10.65 -25.62 31.32
C PHE A 144 11.24 -24.63 30.30
N TYR A 145 10.95 -24.82 29.01
CA TYR A 145 11.40 -23.93 27.95
C TYR A 145 10.22 -23.37 27.15
N MET A 146 10.35 -22.11 26.75
CA MET A 146 9.54 -21.47 25.72
C MET A 146 10.24 -21.63 24.36
N SER A 147 9.49 -22.09 23.36
CA SER A 147 9.96 -22.22 21.99
C SER A 147 9.38 -21.13 21.10
N LEU A 148 10.22 -20.53 20.26
CA LEU A 148 9.85 -19.49 19.29
C LEU A 148 10.24 -19.93 17.88
N ASP A 149 9.38 -19.65 16.90
CA ASP A 149 9.67 -19.89 15.50
C ASP A 149 9.09 -18.80 14.58
N GLU A 150 9.62 -18.70 13.36
CA GLU A 150 9.15 -17.81 12.28
C GLU A 150 8.95 -16.35 12.72
N PHE A 151 9.92 -15.75 13.41
CA PHE A 151 9.86 -14.34 13.77
C PHE A 151 9.94 -13.46 12.52
N ALA A 152 8.88 -12.69 12.28
CA ALA A 152 8.75 -11.82 11.13
C ALA A 152 8.14 -10.46 11.52
N VAL A 153 8.62 -9.41 10.88
CA VAL A 153 7.97 -8.10 10.88
C VAL A 153 7.40 -7.90 9.49
N ASP A 154 6.09 -7.73 9.41
CA ASP A 154 5.34 -7.78 8.17
C ASP A 154 4.35 -6.61 8.08
N TYR A 155 3.91 -6.30 6.87
CA TYR A 155 2.93 -5.28 6.59
C TYR A 155 2.18 -5.61 5.29
N THR A 156 0.88 -5.32 5.26
CA THR A 156 0.05 -5.57 4.09
C THR A 156 0.12 -4.39 3.13
N THR A 157 0.69 -4.60 1.95
CA THR A 157 0.58 -3.63 0.84
C THR A 157 -0.73 -3.85 0.08
N GLY A 158 -1.83 -3.41 0.68
CA GLY A 158 -3.12 -3.38 -0.02
C GLY A 158 -3.17 -2.19 -0.97
N ILE A 159 -3.48 -2.41 -2.25
CA ILE A 159 -4.10 -1.35 -3.04
C ILE A 159 -5.47 -1.16 -2.42
N LYS A 160 -5.70 -0.01 -1.77
CA LYS A 160 -7.06 0.40 -1.44
C LYS A 160 -7.75 0.57 -2.79
N GLU A 161 -8.47 -0.44 -3.25
CA GLU A 161 -9.38 -0.25 -4.37
C GLU A 161 -10.34 0.83 -3.90
N ASN A 162 -10.16 2.03 -4.45
CA ASN A 162 -11.18 3.04 -4.33
C ASN A 162 -12.34 2.42 -5.10
N VAL A 163 -13.33 1.87 -4.39
CA VAL A 163 -14.61 1.50 -4.99
C VAL A 163 -15.31 2.82 -5.31
N GLU A 164 -14.74 3.56 -6.27
CA GLU A 164 -15.52 4.53 -7.00
C GLU A 164 -16.57 3.72 -7.71
N SER A 165 -17.83 4.07 -7.44
CA SER A 165 -18.99 3.45 -8.06
C SER A 165 -18.84 3.56 -9.57
N THR A 166 -18.39 2.48 -10.22
CA THR A 166 -18.11 2.47 -11.65
C THR A 166 -19.34 2.94 -12.40
N ILE A 167 -19.18 3.92 -13.29
CA ILE A 167 -20.23 4.41 -14.18
C ILE A 167 -20.88 3.20 -14.87
N SER A 168 -22.21 3.15 -14.87
CA SER A 168 -22.95 2.02 -15.45
C SER A 168 -23.97 2.50 -16.46
N VAL A 169 -24.13 1.73 -17.54
CA VAL A 169 -25.05 2.01 -18.65
C VAL A 169 -25.95 0.78 -18.88
N TYR A 170 -27.27 0.97 -18.82
CA TYR A 170 -28.28 -0.11 -18.87
C TYR A 170 -29.63 0.40 -19.40
N PRO A 171 -30.55 -0.46 -19.86
CA PRO A 171 -30.35 -1.89 -20.10
C PRO A 171 -29.49 -2.13 -21.35
N ASN A 172 -28.88 -3.31 -21.43
CA ASN A 172 -28.30 -3.83 -22.66
C ASN A 172 -28.80 -5.27 -22.80
N PRO A 173 -29.68 -5.58 -23.76
CA PRO A 173 -30.16 -4.72 -24.84
C PRO A 173 -31.10 -3.57 -24.40
N ALA A 174 -31.10 -2.46 -25.14
CA ALA A 174 -31.98 -1.31 -24.93
C ALA A 174 -33.08 -1.25 -25.99
N PHE A 175 -34.28 -0.81 -25.62
CA PHE A 175 -35.41 -0.61 -26.54
C PHE A 175 -35.68 0.89 -26.74
N ASN A 176 -36.30 1.53 -25.76
CA ASN A 176 -36.72 2.93 -25.90
C ASN A 176 -35.78 3.90 -25.17
N THR A 177 -35.25 3.50 -24.03
CA THR A 177 -34.48 4.40 -23.16
C THR A 177 -33.29 3.69 -22.56
N LEU A 178 -32.16 4.39 -22.57
CA LEU A 178 -30.90 4.01 -21.96
C LEU A 178 -30.64 4.88 -20.73
N TYR A 179 -30.22 4.27 -19.64
CA TYR A 179 -29.91 4.94 -18.38
C TYR A 179 -28.42 4.88 -18.09
N VAL A 180 -27.90 6.02 -17.60
CA VAL A 180 -26.54 6.17 -17.10
C VAL A 180 -26.60 6.44 -15.60
N SER A 181 -26.01 5.55 -14.80
CA SER A 181 -25.95 5.64 -13.34
C SER A 181 -24.53 5.89 -12.82
N ASN A 182 -24.46 6.30 -11.55
CA ASN A 182 -23.23 6.68 -10.85
C ASN A 182 -22.52 7.89 -11.49
N THR A 183 -23.30 8.83 -12.01
CA THR A 183 -22.79 10.08 -12.59
C THR A 183 -23.49 11.28 -11.97
N LYS A 184 -22.83 12.44 -11.93
CA LYS A 184 -23.45 13.72 -11.55
C LYS A 184 -23.95 14.45 -12.78
N ASN A 185 -23.04 14.79 -13.70
CA ASN A 185 -23.32 15.57 -14.90
C ASN A 185 -22.72 14.88 -16.13
N PRO A 186 -23.25 13.71 -16.52
CA PRO A 186 -22.67 12.94 -17.61
C PRO A 186 -22.83 13.66 -18.95
N ILE A 187 -21.81 13.60 -19.80
CA ILE A 187 -21.92 13.84 -21.24
C ILE A 187 -21.97 12.47 -21.91
N VAL A 188 -23.12 12.12 -22.49
CA VAL A 188 -23.39 10.86 -23.14
C VAL A 188 -23.35 11.05 -24.66
N THR A 189 -22.46 10.34 -25.34
CA THR A 189 -22.36 10.31 -26.80
C THR A 189 -22.57 8.88 -27.29
N ILE A 190 -23.47 8.70 -28.25
CA ILE A 190 -23.76 7.41 -28.88
C ILE A 190 -23.20 7.42 -30.30
N TYR A 191 -22.46 6.37 -30.63
CA TYR A 191 -21.85 6.14 -31.94
C TYR A 191 -22.46 4.91 -32.62
N ASN A 192 -22.66 4.98 -33.93
CA ASN A 192 -23.01 3.81 -34.74
C ASN A 192 -21.79 2.90 -34.98
N ASN A 193 -22.00 1.80 -35.70
CA ASN A 193 -20.94 0.84 -36.09
C ASN A 193 -19.86 1.43 -37.03
N LEU A 194 -20.12 2.56 -37.67
CA LEU A 194 -19.16 3.31 -38.50
C LEU A 194 -18.37 4.36 -37.70
N GLY A 195 -18.68 4.54 -36.41
CA GLY A 195 -18.03 5.53 -35.53
C GLY A 195 -18.61 6.93 -35.66
N GLU A 196 -19.73 7.12 -36.35
CA GLU A 196 -20.41 8.40 -36.47
C GLU A 196 -21.27 8.69 -35.24
N VAL A 197 -21.30 9.94 -34.80
CA VAL A 197 -22.14 10.37 -33.67
C VAL A 197 -23.59 10.44 -34.12
N VAL A 198 -24.44 9.59 -33.54
CA VAL A 198 -25.88 9.58 -33.82
C VAL A 198 -26.68 10.37 -32.79
N LEU A 199 -26.18 10.47 -31.55
CA LEU A 199 -26.84 11.19 -30.48
C LEU A 199 -25.82 11.72 -29.46
N SER A 200 -26.05 12.92 -28.95
CA SER A 200 -25.28 13.50 -27.85
C SER A 200 -26.20 14.21 -26.86
N THR A 201 -26.09 13.93 -25.57
CA THR A 201 -26.93 14.52 -24.53
C THR A 201 -26.21 14.58 -23.18
N ASN A 202 -26.67 15.45 -22.30
CA ASN A 202 -26.22 15.53 -20.91
C ASN A 202 -27.22 14.91 -19.90
N LYS A 203 -28.26 14.22 -20.42
CA LYS A 203 -29.28 13.58 -19.60
C LYS A 203 -28.85 12.17 -19.20
N LYS A 204 -29.26 11.76 -17.99
CA LYS A 204 -29.07 10.38 -17.48
C LYS A 204 -29.99 9.36 -18.14
N ALA A 205 -31.19 9.79 -18.56
CA ALA A 205 -32.11 9.01 -19.35
C ALA A 205 -32.03 9.49 -20.80
N VAL A 206 -31.59 8.61 -21.69
CA VAL A 206 -31.33 8.88 -23.10
C VAL A 206 -32.36 8.14 -23.92
N ASP A 207 -33.17 8.89 -24.67
CA ASP A 207 -34.13 8.32 -25.61
C ASP A 207 -33.38 7.78 -26.84
N VAL A 208 -33.56 6.50 -27.10
CA VAL A 208 -32.96 5.79 -28.23
C VAL A 208 -34.00 5.19 -29.17
N SER A 209 -35.29 5.49 -28.94
CA SER A 209 -36.40 4.93 -29.74
C SER A 209 -36.37 5.33 -31.22
N ALA A 210 -35.71 6.43 -31.56
CA ALA A 210 -35.53 6.90 -32.93
C ALA A 210 -34.35 6.25 -33.66
N LEU A 211 -33.52 5.46 -32.96
CA LEU A 211 -32.36 4.79 -33.55
C LEU A 211 -32.79 3.44 -34.14
N SER A 212 -32.25 3.10 -35.31
CA SER A 212 -32.48 1.79 -35.92
C SER A 212 -31.93 0.66 -35.04
N GLN A 213 -32.55 -0.51 -35.13
CA GLN A 213 -32.06 -1.72 -34.46
C GLN A 213 -30.61 -2.03 -34.90
N GLY A 214 -29.72 -2.25 -33.94
CA GLY A 214 -28.32 -2.53 -34.23
C GLY A 214 -27.35 -2.32 -33.06
N LEU A 215 -26.06 -2.40 -33.39
CA LEU A 215 -24.97 -2.29 -32.42
C LEU A 215 -24.46 -0.85 -32.32
N TYR A 216 -24.33 -0.34 -31.10
CA TYR A 216 -23.89 1.01 -30.81
C TYR A 216 -22.81 1.05 -29.72
N ILE A 217 -22.00 2.09 -29.74
CA ILE A 217 -21.02 2.38 -28.69
C ILE A 217 -21.51 3.62 -27.93
N VAL A 218 -21.64 3.49 -26.61
CA VAL A 218 -22.00 4.59 -25.71
C VAL A 218 -20.76 5.02 -24.97
N LYS A 219 -20.40 6.29 -25.11
CA LYS A 219 -19.35 6.95 -24.34
C LYS A 219 -20.00 7.89 -23.33
N VAL A 220 -19.58 7.80 -22.09
CA VAL A 220 -20.02 8.66 -20.99
C VAL A 220 -18.80 9.36 -20.42
N ILE A 221 -18.86 10.68 -20.28
CA ILE A 221 -17.81 11.47 -19.62
C ILE A 221 -18.41 12.14 -18.39
N ASP A 222 -17.84 11.94 -17.20
CA ASP A 222 -18.21 12.65 -15.96
C ASP A 222 -16.93 12.97 -15.18
N ASN A 223 -16.73 14.24 -14.78
CA ASN A 223 -15.55 14.71 -14.03
C ASN A 223 -14.18 14.24 -14.58
N ASN A 224 -14.00 14.28 -15.90
CA ASN A 224 -12.82 13.79 -16.64
C ASN A 224 -12.62 12.26 -16.69
N GLU A 225 -13.52 11.48 -16.11
CA GLU A 225 -13.56 10.04 -16.31
C GLU A 225 -14.32 9.71 -17.58
N THR A 226 -13.81 8.77 -18.38
CA THR A 226 -14.46 8.30 -19.61
C THR A 226 -14.82 6.84 -19.47
N TYR A 227 -16.11 6.53 -19.58
CA TYR A 227 -16.64 5.18 -19.61
C TYR A 227 -17.18 4.87 -21.01
N THR A 228 -16.84 3.70 -21.56
CA THR A 228 -17.31 3.27 -22.88
C THR A 228 -17.96 1.90 -22.76
N LYS A 229 -19.16 1.74 -23.31
CA LYS A 229 -19.88 0.47 -23.33
C LYS A 229 -20.53 0.23 -24.69
N GLN A 230 -20.35 -0.97 -25.21
CA GLN A 230 -21.08 -1.45 -26.38
C GLN A 230 -22.48 -1.91 -25.95
N ILE A 231 -23.51 -1.44 -26.64
CA ILE A 231 -24.91 -1.79 -26.38
C ILE A 231 -25.59 -2.29 -27.66
N ASN A 232 -26.56 -3.17 -27.50
CA ASN A 232 -27.46 -3.57 -28.56
C ASN A 232 -28.79 -2.81 -28.41
N ILE A 233 -29.24 -2.14 -29.47
CA ILE A 233 -30.55 -1.47 -29.52
C ILE A 233 -31.49 -2.36 -30.34
N LEU A 234 -32.67 -2.65 -29.80
CA LEU A 234 -33.69 -3.54 -30.36
C LEU A 234 -34.88 -2.79 -30.93
#